data_AF-A0A8X8KJK8-F1
#
_entry.id   AF-A0A8X8KJK8-F1
#
_cell.length_a   1.000
_cell.length_b   1.000
_cell.length_c   1.000
_cell.angle_alpha   90.00
_cell.angle_beta   90.00
_cell.angle_gamma   90.00
#
_symmetry.space_group_name_H-M   'P 1'
#
loop_
_entity.id
_entity.type
_entity.pdbx_description
1 polymer ?
#
loop_
_entity_poly.entity_id
_entity_poly.type
_entity_poly.pdbx_seq_one_letter_code
_entity_poly.pdbx_strand_id
1 'polypeptide(L)' 'MDYSKRLDDVMDEYLQVFAKDPNDILTDNMTDYDKIKKLEQAIQSGASDE' A
#
# COMPACT_ATOMS: atom_id res chain seq x y z
N MET A 1 -0.48 -4.92 17.61
CA MET A 1 0.13 -4.33 16.40
C MET A 1 -0.75 -3.15 16.01
N ASP A 2 -0.14 -1.99 15.81
CA ASP A 2 -0.87 -0.79 15.38
C ASP A 2 -0.95 -0.79 13.86
N TYR A 3 -2.08 -1.26 13.33
CA TYR A 3 -2.30 -1.36 11.89
C TYR A 3 -2.42 0.02 11.24
N SER A 4 -2.83 1.05 11.97
CA SER A 4 -2.90 2.42 11.45
C SER A 4 -1.50 2.94 11.10
N LYS A 5 -0.53 2.78 12.00
CA LYS A 5 0.86 3.19 11.72
C LYS A 5 1.46 2.44 10.54
N ARG A 6 1.24 1.12 10.46
CA ARG A 6 1.77 0.31 9.35
C ARG A 6 1.10 0.65 8.03
N LEU A 7 -0.18 1.02 8.04
CA LEU A 7 -0.87 1.48 6.84
C LEU A 7 -0.26 2.79 6.34
N ASP A 8 0.00 3.75 7.21
CA ASP A 8 0.68 5.00 6.85
C ASP A 8 2.07 4.73 6.24
N ASP A 9 2.89 3.90 6.90
CA ASP A 9 4.24 3.56 6.41
C ASP A 9 4.20 2.95 4.99
N VAL A 10 3.26 2.03 4.72
CA VAL A 10 3.15 1.34 3.43
C VAL A 10 2.49 2.24 2.35
N MET A 11 1.60 3.15 2.74
CA MET A 11 1.07 4.17 1.83
C MET A 11 2.17 5.12 1.35
N ASP A 12 3.03 5.57 2.26
CA ASP A 12 4.19 6.42 1.93
C ASP A 12 5.17 5.68 1.01
N GLU A 13 5.44 4.39 1.28
CA GLU A 13 6.30 3.57 0.43
C GLU A 13 5.70 3.39 -0.97
N TYR A 14 4.39 3.09 -1.08
CA TYR A 14 3.71 2.98 -2.37
C TYR A 14 3.81 4.30 -3.16
N LEU A 15 3.59 5.43 -2.51
CA LEU A 15 3.73 6.75 -3.11
C LEU A 15 5.17 6.99 -3.58
N GLN A 16 6.18 6.59 -2.80
CA GLN A 16 7.58 6.75 -3.18
C GLN A 16 7.98 5.88 -4.37
N VAL A 17 7.52 4.63 -4.43
CA VAL A 17 7.87 3.67 -5.48
C VAL A 17 7.17 4.01 -6.79
N PHE A 18 5.87 4.35 -6.74
CA PHE A 18 5.06 4.52 -7.95
C PHE A 18 4.76 5.97 -8.31
N ALA A 19 5.05 6.94 -7.43
CA ALA A 19 4.64 8.33 -7.55
C ALA A 19 3.12 8.49 -7.81
N LYS A 20 2.31 7.61 -7.19
CA LYS A 20 0.86 7.53 -7.36
C LYS A 20 0.15 7.51 -6.01
N ASP A 21 -1.10 7.97 -6.00
CA ASP A 21 -1.94 7.94 -4.81
C ASP A 21 -2.28 6.48 -4.46
N PRO A 22 -1.94 5.99 -3.24
CA PRO A 22 -2.33 4.67 -2.77
C PRO A 22 -3.83 4.41 -2.88
N ASN A 23 -4.66 5.45 -2.74
CA ASN A 23 -6.12 5.34 -2.82
C ASN A 23 -6.62 4.92 -4.22
N ASP A 24 -5.81 5.05 -5.27
CA ASP A 24 -6.16 4.59 -6.63
C ASP A 24 -6.42 3.08 -6.68
N ILE A 25 -5.79 2.31 -5.80
CA ILE A 25 -5.94 0.84 -5.74
C ILE A 25 -6.67 0.36 -4.48
N LEU A 26 -6.90 1.24 -3.50
CA LEU A 26 -7.65 0.90 -2.29
C LEU A 26 -9.16 1.12 -2.49
N THR A 27 -9.96 0.50 -1.62
CA THR A 27 -11.41 0.73 -1.59
C THR A 27 -11.86 0.96 -0.16
N ASP A 28 -12.90 1.78 0.03
CA ASP A 28 -13.40 2.18 1.36
C ASP A 28 -13.90 0.99 2.21
N ASN A 29 -14.27 -0.12 1.57
CA ASN A 29 -14.78 -1.32 2.24
C ASN A 29 -13.65 -2.25 2.76
N MET A 30 -12.37 -1.90 2.58
CA MET A 30 -11.24 -2.71 3.03
C MET A 30 -10.89 -2.40 4.49
N THR A 31 -10.56 -3.45 5.25
CA THR A 31 -9.93 -3.27 6.56
C THR A 31 -8.51 -2.72 6.40
N ASP A 32 -7.96 -2.08 7.43
CA ASP A 32 -6.57 -1.58 7.37
C ASP A 32 -5.57 -2.69 7.03
N TYR A 33 -5.82 -3.92 7.53
CA TYR A 33 -5.03 -5.09 7.18
C TYR A 33 -5.09 -5.42 5.69
N ASP A 34 -6.27 -5.40 5.09
CA ASP A 34 -6.44 -5.67 3.65
C ASP A 34 -5.76 -4.59 2.81
N LYS A 35 -5.85 -3.32 3.24
CA LYS A 35 -5.19 -2.19 2.57
C LYS A 35 -3.67 -2.35 2.59
N ILE A 36 -3.09 -2.65 3.76
CA ILE A 36 -1.65 -2.95 3.91
C ILE A 36 -1.24 -4.07 2.95
N LYS A 37 -1.94 -5.21 3.00
CA LYS A 37 -1.59 -6.37 2.18
C LYS A 37 -1.62 -6.06 0.68
N LYS A 38 -2.62 -5.30 0.23
CA LYS A 38 -2.77 -4.93 -1.19
C LYS A 38 -1.65 -4.00 -1.66
N LEU A 39 -1.28 -3.01 -0.84
CA LEU A 39 -0.18 -2.11 -1.13
C LEU A 39 1.17 -2.84 -1.12
N GLU A 40 1.44 -3.67 -0.11
CA GLU A 40 2.66 -4.49 -0.03
C GLU A 40 2.81 -5.40 -1.27
N GLN A 41 1.71 -6.03 -1.71
CA GLN A 41 1.70 -6.84 -2.93
C GLN A 41 1.98 -6.03 -4.19
N ALA A 42 1.40 -4.83 -4.29
CA ALA A 42 1.62 -3.95 -5.43
C ALA A 42 3.08 -3.46 -5.48
N ILE A 43 3.65 -3.05 -4.34
CA ILE A 43 5.07 -2.67 -4.21
C ILE A 43 5.97 -3.84 -4.63
N GLN A 44 5.75 -5.04 -4.07
CA GLN A 44 6.57 -6.21 -4.40
C GLN A 44 6.49 -6.59 -5.88
N SER A 45 5.30 -6.52 -6.48
CA SER A 45 5.11 -6.87 -7.89
C SER A 45 5.73 -5.82 -8.81
N GLY A 46 5.54 -4.53 -8.53
CA GLY A 46 6.09 -3.45 -9.35
C GLY A 46 7.59 -3.24 -9.20
N ALA A 47 8.16 -3.58 -8.05
CA ALA A 47 9.62 -3.61 -7.84
C ALA A 47 10.31 -4.81 -8.52
N SER A 48 9.54 -5.82 -8.96
CA SER A 48 10.08 -7.01 -9.64
C SER A 48 10.17 -6.86 -11.16
N ASP A 49 9.65 -5.76 -11.73
CA ASP A 49 9.65 -5.47 -13.17
C ASP A 49 10.89 -4.66 -13.64
N GLU A 50 11.89 -4.45 -12.77
CA GLU A 50 13.25 -3.94 -13.11
C GLU A 50 14.31 -5.05 -13.12
#